data_AF-A0A524KCT9-F1
#
_entry.id   AF-A0A524KCT9-F1
#
_cell.length_a   1.000
_cell.length_b   1.000
_cell.length_c   1.000
_cell.angle_alpha   90.00
_cell.angle_beta   90.00
_cell.angle_gamma   90.00
#
_symmetry.space_group_name_H-M   'P 1'
#
loop_
_entity.id
_entity.type
_entity.pdbx_description
1 polymer ?
#
loop_
_entity_poly.entity_id
_entity_poly.type
_entity_poly.pdbx_seq_one_letter_code
_entity_poly.pdbx_strand_id
1 'polypeptide(L)'
;MNRIKIIDRLAQGKLTRREYVEAMGLFGVTAAMLPATRKPARAEGDLLYFTWAGFEDPGLFPAYVEKWGLPEFSYYGDEYEGIEKLKAGFTADLCCPCIDVMPRWMTSGMQPIDESRLEYLDETCEAIRSPAAAFDKRERFFVPTYWGFSSFIYRTDLTDIQPEDESWTLLFDEKYKNRMATWDSTDAVIPVAARALGYEDDPYRPDGERL
;
A
#
# COMPACT_ATOMS: atom_id res chain seq x y z
N MET A 1 8.90 -17.46 58.25
CA MET A 1 9.62 -18.73 57.97
C MET A 1 9.70 -19.11 56.47
N ASN A 2 9.39 -18.21 55.51
CA ASN A 2 9.41 -18.51 54.06
C ASN A 2 10.37 -17.66 53.19
N ARG A 3 10.93 -16.53 53.69
CA ARG A 3 11.81 -15.66 52.89
C ARG A 3 13.20 -16.26 52.63
N ILE A 4 13.75 -16.97 53.61
CA ILE A 4 15.08 -17.61 53.52
C ILE A 4 15.11 -18.68 52.41
N LYS A 5 14.02 -19.44 52.26
CA LYS A 5 13.90 -20.51 51.26
C LYS A 5 13.89 -20.00 49.81
N ILE A 6 13.44 -18.78 49.55
CA ILE A 6 13.35 -18.24 48.18
C ILE A 6 14.72 -17.79 47.69
N ILE A 7 15.50 -17.12 48.55
CA ILE A 7 16.84 -16.63 48.21
C ILE A 7 17.80 -17.80 47.95
N ASP A 8 17.74 -18.84 48.77
CA ASP A 8 18.55 -20.06 48.56
C ASP A 8 18.19 -20.78 47.26
N ARG A 9 16.91 -20.80 46.87
CA ARG A 9 16.45 -21.40 45.60
C ARG A 9 16.82 -20.56 44.37
N LEU A 10 16.87 -19.24 44.52
CA LEU A 10 17.37 -18.30 43.52
C LEU A 10 18.86 -18.53 43.24
N ALA A 11 19.67 -18.62 44.31
CA ALA A 11 21.10 -18.86 44.22
C ALA A 11 21.45 -20.24 43.61
N GLN A 12 20.55 -21.22 43.74
CA GLN A 12 20.73 -22.58 43.21
C GLN A 12 20.17 -22.78 41.79
N GLY A 13 19.56 -21.75 41.17
CA GLY A 13 19.00 -21.85 39.80
C GLY A 13 17.79 -22.79 39.67
N LYS A 14 17.13 -23.13 40.78
CA LYS A 14 16.02 -24.13 40.84
C LYS A 14 14.62 -23.49 40.90
N LEU A 15 14.47 -22.30 40.33
CA LEU A 15 13.16 -21.67 40.21
C LEU A 15 12.51 -22.07 38.90
N THR A 16 11.25 -22.49 38.98
CA THR A 16 10.42 -22.65 37.79
C THR A 16 10.04 -21.28 37.24
N ARG A 17 9.77 -21.19 35.93
CA ARG A 17 9.36 -19.94 35.25
C ARG A 17 8.20 -19.23 35.96
N ARG A 18 7.27 -19.99 36.53
CA ARG A 18 6.11 -19.48 37.28
C ARG A 18 6.52 -18.84 38.60
N GLU A 19 7.38 -19.48 39.38
CA GLU A 19 7.87 -18.95 40.66
C GLU A 19 8.74 -17.70 40.45
N TYR A 20 9.46 -17.61 39.32
CA TYR A 20 10.21 -16.41 38.94
C TYR A 20 9.29 -15.21 38.68
N VAL A 21 8.18 -15.42 37.96
CA VAL A 21 7.19 -14.37 37.70
C VAL A 21 6.47 -13.92 38.98
N GLU A 22 6.12 -14.86 39.87
CA GLU A 22 5.55 -14.54 41.19
C GLU A 22 6.53 -13.75 42.06
N ALA A 23 7.82 -14.12 42.07
CA ALA A 23 8.85 -13.39 42.80
C ALA A 23 9.04 -11.97 42.25
N MET A 24 9.04 -11.79 40.93
CA MET A 24 9.13 -10.48 40.28
C MET A 24 7.92 -9.57 40.60
N GLY A 25 6.73 -10.15 40.71
CA GLY A 25 5.52 -9.42 41.13
C GLY A 25 5.59 -8.89 42.57
N LEU A 26 6.24 -9.63 43.48
CA LEU A 26 6.43 -9.21 44.88
C LEU A 26 7.46 -8.09 45.07
N PHE A 27 8.35 -7.86 44.09
CA PHE A 27 9.34 -6.78 44.11
C PHE A 27 8.86 -5.49 43.39
N GLY A 28 7.58 -5.42 43.00
CA GLY A 28 6.99 -4.17 42.49
C GLY A 28 7.50 -3.72 41.13
N VAL A 29 8.14 -4.60 40.36
CA VAL A 29 8.57 -4.32 38.96
C VAL A 29 7.42 -4.59 37.97
N THR A 30 6.18 -4.32 38.36
CA THR A 30 5.14 -3.98 37.37
C THR A 30 5.40 -2.55 36.93
N ALA A 31 6.45 -2.37 36.14
CA ALA A 31 6.57 -1.19 35.29
C ALA A 31 5.28 -1.13 34.48
N ALA A 32 4.51 -0.07 34.69
CA ALA A 32 3.25 0.18 34.03
C ALA A 32 3.43 0.02 32.51
N MET A 33 2.96 -1.10 31.95
CA MET A 33 2.61 -1.17 30.54
C MET A 33 1.27 -0.46 30.35
N LEU A 34 1.23 0.83 30.68
CA LEU A 34 0.33 1.72 29.98
C LEU A 34 0.89 1.79 28.56
N PRO A 35 0.13 1.40 27.52
CA PRO A 35 0.40 1.95 26.21
C PRO A 35 0.03 3.42 26.33
N ALA A 36 0.96 4.23 26.85
CA ALA A 36 1.04 5.62 26.46
C ALA A 36 1.25 5.54 24.96
N THR A 37 0.16 5.72 24.21
CA THR A 37 0.16 5.93 22.77
C THR A 37 1.07 7.12 22.52
N ARG A 38 2.36 6.84 22.38
CA ARG A 38 3.31 7.73 21.74
C ARG A 38 2.88 7.75 20.28
N LYS A 39 1.91 8.61 19.95
CA LYS A 39 1.90 9.18 18.61
C LYS A 39 3.30 9.77 18.44
N PRO A 40 4.11 9.36 17.45
CA PRO A 40 5.27 10.16 17.12
C PRO A 40 4.75 11.56 16.84
N ALA A 41 5.22 12.54 17.62
CA ALA A 41 4.96 13.93 17.34
C ALA A 41 5.66 14.22 16.02
N ARG A 42 4.88 14.20 14.94
CA ARG A 42 5.35 14.63 13.62
C ARG A 42 5.72 16.10 13.72
N ALA A 43 6.85 16.48 13.15
CA ALA A 43 7.19 17.88 13.04
C ALA A 43 6.02 18.59 12.32
N GLU A 44 5.52 19.64 12.94
CA GLU A 44 4.42 20.44 12.41
C GLU A 44 4.91 21.09 11.09
N GLY A 45 4.55 20.49 9.94
CA GLY A 45 4.90 21.03 8.63
C GLY A 45 5.19 20.02 7.52
N ASP A 46 5.63 18.80 7.85
CA ASP A 46 6.03 17.84 6.80
C ASP A 46 4.82 17.02 6.33
N LEU A 47 4.60 16.90 5.02
CA LEU A 47 3.55 16.05 4.40
C LEU A 47 4.05 14.59 4.36
N LEU A 48 3.24 13.60 4.77
CA LEU A 48 3.60 12.17 4.68
C LEU A 48 2.87 11.60 3.49
N TYR A 49 3.64 11.37 2.44
CA TYR A 49 3.16 10.73 1.24
C TYR A 49 3.40 9.22 1.33
N PHE A 50 2.32 8.46 1.46
CA PHE A 50 2.33 7.02 1.46
C PHE A 50 2.10 6.51 0.03
N THR A 51 3.12 5.97 -0.63
CA THR A 51 3.09 5.75 -2.10
C THR A 51 3.98 4.59 -2.54
N TRP A 52 4.09 4.36 -3.84
CA TRP A 52 4.99 3.38 -4.45
C TRP A 52 6.44 3.89 -4.50
N ALA A 53 7.40 2.97 -4.52
CA ALA A 53 8.78 3.33 -4.81
C ALA A 53 8.91 3.95 -6.22
N GLY A 54 9.74 4.99 -6.35
CA GLY A 54 9.92 5.78 -7.57
C GLY A 54 9.09 7.06 -7.60
N PHE A 55 8.04 7.18 -6.78
CA PHE A 55 7.26 8.43 -6.66
C PHE A 55 7.96 9.51 -5.84
N GLU A 56 9.12 9.21 -5.27
CA GLU A 56 10.00 10.21 -4.66
C GLU A 56 10.79 11.05 -5.66
N ASP A 57 10.69 10.78 -6.97
CA ASP A 57 11.35 11.58 -8.00
C ASP A 57 10.84 13.03 -7.98
N PRO A 58 11.69 14.03 -7.67
CA PRO A 58 11.28 15.44 -7.62
C PRO A 58 10.77 15.97 -8.97
N GLY A 59 11.12 15.31 -10.09
CA GLY A 59 10.63 15.64 -11.43
C GLY A 59 9.12 15.43 -11.61
N LEU A 60 8.47 14.66 -10.73
CA LEU A 60 7.02 14.40 -10.80
C LEU A 60 6.17 15.56 -10.24
N PHE A 61 6.72 16.38 -9.33
CA PHE A 61 5.99 17.48 -8.68
C PHE A 61 6.93 18.69 -8.44
N PRO A 62 7.58 19.22 -9.48
CA PRO A 62 8.65 20.22 -9.34
C PRO A 62 8.17 21.51 -8.65
N ALA A 63 6.94 21.95 -8.92
CA ALA A 63 6.37 23.14 -8.28
C ALA A 63 6.16 22.99 -6.76
N TYR A 64 5.84 21.77 -6.29
CA TYR A 64 5.76 21.49 -4.86
C TYR A 64 7.17 21.50 -4.23
N VAL A 65 8.13 20.82 -4.87
CA VAL A 65 9.51 20.72 -4.36
C VAL A 65 10.17 22.09 -4.29
N GLU A 66 9.98 22.96 -5.27
CA GLU A 66 10.52 24.32 -5.26
C GLU A 66 10.01 25.15 -4.06
N LYS A 67 8.74 24.98 -3.71
CA LYS A 67 8.07 25.79 -2.67
C LYS A 67 8.25 25.23 -1.26
N TRP A 68 8.27 23.91 -1.11
CA TRP A 68 8.18 23.23 0.19
C TRP A 68 9.30 22.21 0.45
N GLY A 69 10.11 21.89 -0.57
CA GLY A 69 11.03 20.77 -0.51
C GLY A 69 10.35 19.42 -0.77
N LEU A 70 11.08 18.33 -0.57
CA LEU A 70 10.53 16.98 -0.67
C LEU A 70 9.65 16.68 0.56
N PRO A 71 8.50 16.00 0.39
CA PRO A 71 7.73 15.50 1.52
C PRO A 71 8.45 14.31 2.19
N GLU A 72 7.94 13.87 3.33
CA GLU A 72 8.31 12.57 3.89
C GLU A 72 7.61 11.47 3.10
N PHE A 73 8.33 10.38 2.82
CA PHE A 73 7.80 9.22 2.10
C PHE A 73 7.70 8.00 3.01
N SER A 74 6.63 7.24 2.84
CA SER A 74 6.54 5.85 3.27
C SER A 74 6.06 5.03 2.08
N TYR A 75 6.51 3.78 2.00
CA TYR A 75 6.22 2.93 0.84
C TYR A 75 5.39 1.71 1.20
N TYR A 76 4.64 1.22 0.22
CA TYR A 76 4.00 -0.10 0.17
C TYR A 76 4.37 -0.80 -1.14
N GLY A 77 4.51 -2.12 -1.10
CA GLY A 77 4.83 -2.94 -2.28
C GLY A 77 3.60 -3.48 -3.01
N ASP A 78 2.46 -3.51 -2.32
CA ASP A 78 1.18 -4.02 -2.82
C ASP A 78 0.01 -3.21 -2.24
N GLU A 79 -1.10 -3.15 -2.97
CA GLU A 79 -2.31 -2.42 -2.56
C GLU A 79 -2.85 -2.90 -1.20
N TYR A 80 -2.92 -4.22 -0.99
CA TYR A 80 -3.47 -4.81 0.23
C TYR A 80 -2.52 -4.61 1.42
N GLU A 81 -1.21 -4.61 1.19
CA GLU A 81 -0.23 -4.23 2.21
C GLU A 81 -0.50 -2.79 2.70
N GLY A 82 -0.68 -1.85 1.75
CA GLY A 82 -0.97 -0.46 2.06
C GLY A 82 -2.25 -0.27 2.86
N ILE A 83 -3.34 -0.90 2.40
CA ILE A 83 -4.66 -0.86 3.04
C ILE A 83 -4.59 -1.41 4.47
N GLU A 84 -3.99 -2.59 4.66
CA GLU A 84 -3.93 -3.22 5.98
C GLU A 84 -3.01 -2.47 6.94
N LYS A 85 -1.93 -1.86 6.44
CA LYS A 85 -1.07 -0.97 7.25
C LYS A 85 -1.86 0.23 7.79
N LEU A 86 -2.67 0.89 6.96
CA LEU A 86 -3.55 1.97 7.40
C LEU A 86 -4.59 1.49 8.41
N LYS A 87 -5.26 0.36 8.17
CA LYS A 87 -6.22 -0.23 9.12
C LYS A 87 -5.59 -0.62 10.46
N ALA A 88 -4.32 -1.00 10.47
CA ALA A 88 -3.55 -1.29 11.68
C ALA A 88 -3.19 -0.04 12.51
N GLY A 89 -3.58 1.16 12.04
CA GLY A 89 -3.41 2.43 12.75
C GLY A 89 -2.23 3.28 12.27
N PHE A 90 -1.57 2.90 11.17
CA PHE A 90 -0.68 3.81 10.46
C PHE A 90 -1.50 4.97 9.88
N THR A 91 -0.95 6.18 9.88
CA THR A 91 -1.59 7.38 9.35
C THR A 91 -0.67 8.04 8.33
N ALA A 92 -1.22 8.48 7.21
CA ALA A 92 -0.55 9.28 6.19
C ALA A 92 -1.46 10.43 5.76
N ASP A 93 -0.88 11.50 5.21
CA ASP A 93 -1.68 12.65 4.74
C ASP A 93 -2.16 12.46 3.31
N LEU A 94 -1.38 11.76 2.49
CA LEU A 94 -1.67 11.49 1.09
C LEU A 94 -1.33 10.04 0.76
N CYS A 95 -2.18 9.39 -0.03
CA CYS A 95 -1.96 8.04 -0.56
C CYS A 95 -2.01 8.06 -2.10
N CYS A 96 -1.38 7.08 -2.75
CA CYS A 96 -1.37 6.95 -4.22
C CYS A 96 -1.96 5.59 -4.68
N PRO A 97 -3.24 5.31 -4.40
CA PRO A 97 -3.85 4.03 -4.75
C PRO A 97 -4.08 3.92 -6.26
N CYS A 98 -4.22 2.70 -6.78
CA CYS A 98 -4.80 2.48 -8.11
C CYS A 98 -6.33 2.53 -8.08
N ILE A 99 -6.93 2.94 -9.20
CA ILE A 99 -8.38 3.12 -9.37
C ILE A 99 -9.17 1.83 -9.14
N ASP A 100 -8.66 0.69 -9.58
CA ASP A 100 -9.34 -0.60 -9.56
C ASP A 100 -9.64 -1.10 -8.14
N VAL A 101 -8.80 -0.74 -7.16
CA VAL A 101 -8.95 -1.14 -5.75
C VAL A 101 -9.49 -0.04 -4.83
N MET A 102 -9.88 1.11 -5.38
CA MET A 102 -10.34 2.27 -4.60
C MET A 102 -11.47 1.97 -3.61
N PRO A 103 -12.49 1.12 -3.92
CA PRO A 103 -13.51 0.73 -2.94
C PRO A 103 -12.93 0.10 -1.66
N ARG A 104 -11.81 -0.62 -1.77
CA ARG A 104 -11.12 -1.22 -0.61
C ARG A 104 -10.32 -0.18 0.16
N TRP A 105 -9.65 0.74 -0.52
CA TRP A 105 -8.98 1.88 0.12
C TRP A 105 -9.93 2.75 0.93
N MET A 106 -11.15 2.99 0.46
CA MET A 106 -12.14 3.73 1.25
C MET A 106 -12.46 3.08 2.61
N THR A 107 -12.24 1.76 2.76
CA THR A 107 -12.42 1.05 4.03
C THR A 107 -11.29 1.27 5.04
N SER A 108 -10.18 1.91 4.65
CA SER A 108 -9.01 2.14 5.50
C SER A 108 -9.04 3.47 6.28
N GLY A 109 -10.16 4.19 6.24
CA GLY A 109 -10.30 5.49 6.91
C GLY A 109 -9.92 6.69 6.03
N MET A 110 -9.88 6.51 4.71
CA MET A 110 -9.78 7.61 3.74
C MET A 110 -10.81 8.71 4.03
N GLN A 111 -10.44 9.95 3.75
CA GLN A 111 -11.32 11.11 3.85
C GLN A 111 -11.60 11.64 2.44
N PRO A 112 -12.78 12.26 2.22
CA PRO A 112 -13.05 12.94 0.97
C PRO A 112 -12.12 14.14 0.79
N ILE A 113 -11.73 14.39 -0.45
CA ILE A 113 -10.90 15.50 -0.89
C ILE A 113 -11.76 16.76 -0.94
N ASP A 114 -11.29 17.82 -0.31
CA ASP A 114 -11.88 19.14 -0.42
C ASP A 114 -11.54 19.76 -1.79
N GLU A 115 -12.48 19.65 -2.72
CA GLU A 115 -12.33 20.16 -4.09
C GLU A 115 -12.08 21.68 -4.14
N SER A 116 -12.49 22.44 -3.12
CA SER A 116 -12.23 23.89 -3.07
C SER A 116 -10.73 24.23 -2.95
N ARG A 117 -9.90 23.24 -2.59
CA ARG A 117 -8.44 23.36 -2.49
C ARG A 117 -7.72 22.91 -3.76
N LEU A 118 -8.44 22.39 -4.76
CA LEU A 118 -7.88 21.91 -6.03
C LEU A 118 -7.95 23.02 -7.09
N GLU A 119 -7.04 24.00 -7.00
CA GLU A 119 -6.99 25.18 -7.87
C GLU A 119 -7.05 24.84 -9.37
N TYR A 120 -6.41 23.75 -9.78
CA TYR A 120 -6.28 23.34 -11.18
C TYR A 120 -7.26 22.25 -11.63
N LEU A 121 -8.25 21.85 -10.80
CA LEU A 121 -9.15 20.76 -11.16
C LEU A 121 -9.91 21.03 -12.47
N ASP A 122 -10.36 22.26 -12.66
CA ASP A 122 -11.10 22.67 -13.86
C ASP A 122 -10.23 22.73 -15.13
N GLU A 123 -8.91 22.79 -14.98
CA GLU A 123 -7.95 22.76 -16.09
C GLU A 123 -7.62 21.33 -16.55
N THR A 124 -8.06 20.32 -15.80
CA THR A 124 -7.85 18.91 -16.15
C THR A 124 -8.79 18.43 -17.26
N CYS A 125 -8.45 17.30 -17.88
CA CYS A 125 -9.31 16.69 -18.88
C CYS A 125 -10.65 16.23 -18.25
N GLU A 126 -11.69 16.10 -19.08
CA GLU A 126 -13.04 15.72 -18.63
C GLU A 126 -13.04 14.41 -17.82
N ALA A 127 -12.18 13.46 -18.21
CA ALA A 127 -12.03 12.19 -17.50
C ALA A 127 -11.58 12.35 -16.04
N ILE A 128 -10.91 13.44 -15.66
CA ILE A 128 -10.45 13.71 -14.29
C ILE A 128 -11.48 14.53 -13.51
N ARG A 129 -12.03 15.59 -14.12
CA ARG A 129 -12.98 16.48 -13.44
C ARG A 129 -14.41 15.93 -13.37
N SER A 130 -14.77 14.93 -14.18
CA SER A 130 -16.13 14.35 -14.17
C SER A 130 -16.51 13.78 -12.79
N PRO A 131 -17.79 13.81 -12.40
CA PRO A 131 -18.26 13.16 -11.18
C PRO A 131 -18.02 11.65 -11.14
N ALA A 132 -17.88 10.99 -12.29
CA ALA A 132 -17.53 9.57 -12.35
C ALA A 132 -16.11 9.31 -11.80
N ALA A 133 -15.19 10.26 -12.00
CA ALA A 133 -13.82 10.18 -11.48
C ALA A 133 -13.71 10.50 -9.99
N ALA A 134 -14.80 10.96 -9.36
CA ALA A 134 -14.86 11.21 -7.92
C ALA A 134 -14.95 9.91 -7.09
N PHE A 135 -15.25 8.77 -7.75
CA PHE A 135 -15.51 7.42 -7.19
C PHE A 135 -16.76 7.30 -6.33
N ASP A 136 -17.05 8.31 -5.51
CA ASP A 136 -18.36 8.48 -4.91
C ASP A 136 -19.06 9.66 -5.61
N LYS A 137 -20.26 9.41 -6.12
CA LYS A 137 -21.07 10.42 -6.82
C LYS A 137 -21.45 11.61 -5.92
N ARG A 138 -21.18 11.54 -4.61
CA ARG A 138 -21.45 12.60 -3.63
C ARG A 138 -20.19 13.26 -3.08
N GLU A 139 -19.04 12.60 -3.12
CA GLU A 139 -17.79 13.09 -2.53
C GLU A 139 -16.58 12.59 -3.34
N ARG A 140 -15.59 13.45 -3.57
CA ARG A 140 -14.38 13.05 -4.31
C ARG A 140 -13.39 12.35 -3.39
N PHE A 141 -13.12 11.07 -3.60
CA PHE A 141 -12.08 10.33 -2.86
C PHE A 141 -10.77 10.16 -3.64
N PHE A 142 -10.76 10.49 -4.93
CA PHE A 142 -9.64 10.26 -5.81
C PHE A 142 -9.49 11.38 -6.83
N VAL A 143 -8.24 11.70 -7.17
CA VAL A 143 -7.87 12.59 -8.27
C VAL A 143 -6.83 11.84 -9.10
N PRO A 144 -7.16 11.42 -10.35
CA PRO A 144 -6.17 10.79 -11.20
C PRO A 144 -5.01 11.74 -11.49
N THR A 145 -3.78 11.33 -11.15
CA THR A 145 -2.56 12.11 -11.37
C THR A 145 -1.69 11.56 -12.51
N TYR A 146 -1.77 10.24 -12.74
CA TYR A 146 -1.15 9.57 -13.88
C TYR A 146 -2.03 8.41 -14.34
N TRP A 147 -1.78 7.95 -15.57
CA TRP A 147 -2.33 6.70 -16.09
C TRP A 147 -1.31 6.03 -17.00
N GLY A 148 -1.51 4.75 -17.26
CA GLY A 148 -0.68 3.99 -18.18
C GLY A 148 -1.37 2.69 -18.58
N PHE A 149 -0.71 1.97 -19.48
CA PHE A 149 -1.10 0.61 -19.84
C PHE A 149 -0.04 -0.35 -19.33
N SER A 150 -0.47 -1.42 -18.70
CA SER A 150 0.39 -2.57 -18.45
C SER A 150 0.58 -3.33 -19.76
N SER A 151 1.83 -3.55 -20.14
CA SER A 151 2.21 -4.34 -21.31
C SER A 151 3.44 -5.19 -20.98
N PHE A 152 3.78 -6.13 -21.85
CA PHE A 152 5.05 -6.84 -21.76
C PHE A 152 6.18 -5.96 -22.31
N ILE A 153 7.37 -6.12 -21.72
CA ILE A 153 8.60 -5.54 -22.24
C ILE A 153 9.53 -6.71 -22.53
N TYR A 154 10.12 -6.73 -23.72
CA TYR A 154 11.04 -7.78 -24.14
C TYR A 154 12.31 -7.20 -24.73
N ARG A 155 13.37 -8.01 -24.68
CA ARG A 155 14.67 -7.70 -25.26
C ARG A 155 14.70 -8.20 -26.71
N THR A 156 14.59 -7.28 -27.66
CA THR A 156 14.56 -7.56 -29.11
C THR A 156 15.83 -8.23 -29.64
N ASP A 157 16.94 -8.16 -28.90
CA ASP A 157 18.18 -8.88 -29.22
C ASP A 157 18.24 -10.31 -28.65
N LEU A 158 17.29 -10.68 -27.78
CA LEU A 158 17.20 -11.98 -27.11
C LEU A 158 15.92 -12.75 -27.45
N THR A 159 15.02 -12.15 -28.22
CA THR A 159 13.77 -12.74 -28.70
C THR A 159 13.60 -12.42 -30.18
N ASP A 160 12.77 -13.21 -30.84
CA ASP A 160 12.35 -13.07 -32.23
C ASP A 160 10.88 -12.63 -32.33
N ILE A 161 10.28 -12.17 -31.22
CA ILE A 161 8.93 -11.62 -31.14
C ILE A 161 8.80 -10.47 -32.15
N GLN A 162 7.82 -10.57 -33.03
CA GLN A 162 7.43 -9.47 -33.92
C GLN A 162 6.19 -8.76 -33.37
N PRO A 163 5.91 -7.51 -33.80
CA PRO A 163 4.71 -6.78 -33.39
C PRO A 163 3.39 -7.54 -33.62
N GLU A 164 3.31 -8.41 -34.62
CA GLU A 164 2.14 -9.26 -34.87
C GLU A 164 1.97 -10.43 -33.89
N ASP A 165 3.04 -10.81 -33.18
CA ASP A 165 3.02 -11.88 -32.17
C ASP A 165 2.59 -11.36 -30.78
N GLU A 166 2.45 -10.04 -30.64
CA GLU A 166 2.19 -9.32 -29.39
C GLU A 166 0.83 -9.69 -28.78
N SER A 167 0.87 -10.60 -27.81
CA SER A 167 -0.30 -11.11 -27.12
C SER A 167 0.03 -11.55 -25.69
N TRP A 168 -0.93 -11.43 -24.77
CA TRP A 168 -0.81 -11.97 -23.41
C TRP A 168 -0.60 -13.49 -23.39
N THR A 169 -0.94 -14.20 -24.47
CA THR A 169 -0.67 -15.64 -24.61
C THR A 169 0.83 -15.97 -24.65
N LEU A 170 1.71 -15.01 -24.95
CA LEU A 170 3.16 -15.18 -24.89
C LEU A 170 3.67 -15.59 -23.50
N LEU A 171 2.95 -15.24 -22.43
CA LEU A 171 3.27 -15.65 -21.06
C LEU A 171 3.20 -17.17 -20.85
N PHE A 172 2.47 -17.87 -21.72
CA PHE A 172 2.21 -19.31 -21.65
C PHE A 172 2.92 -20.08 -22.77
N ASP A 173 3.73 -19.41 -23.60
CA ASP A 173 4.48 -20.07 -24.65
C ASP A 173 5.69 -20.82 -24.06
N GLU A 174 5.76 -22.13 -24.29
CA GLU A 174 6.85 -23.01 -23.86
C GLU A 174 8.21 -22.55 -24.39
N LYS A 175 8.26 -21.80 -25.50
CA LYS A 175 9.47 -21.18 -26.04
C LYS A 175 10.15 -20.24 -25.05
N TYR A 176 9.38 -19.55 -24.21
CA TYR A 176 9.87 -18.60 -23.22
C TYR A 176 9.88 -19.16 -21.79
N LYS A 177 9.76 -20.48 -21.63
CA LYS A 177 9.82 -21.15 -20.34
C LYS A 177 11.07 -20.73 -19.55
N ASN A 178 10.86 -20.38 -18.27
CA ASN A 178 11.89 -19.88 -17.35
C ASN A 178 12.60 -18.59 -17.79
N ARG A 179 12.04 -17.84 -18.75
CA ARG A 179 12.57 -16.57 -19.25
C ARG A 179 11.61 -15.40 -19.08
N MET A 180 10.49 -15.62 -18.39
CA MET A 180 9.46 -14.62 -18.12
C MET A 180 9.46 -14.24 -16.64
N ALA A 181 9.13 -12.99 -16.36
CA ALA A 181 8.78 -12.49 -15.04
C ALA A 181 7.47 -11.69 -15.16
N THR A 182 6.72 -11.61 -14.08
CA THR A 182 5.49 -10.83 -13.98
C THR A 182 5.45 -10.05 -12.68
N TRP A 183 4.48 -9.17 -12.52
CA TRP A 183 4.26 -8.41 -11.29
C TRP A 183 3.91 -9.32 -10.12
N ASP A 184 4.42 -9.00 -8.92
CA ASP A 184 4.00 -9.62 -7.67
C ASP A 184 2.75 -8.91 -7.13
N SER A 185 1.67 -8.96 -7.91
CA SER A 185 0.40 -8.31 -7.60
C SER A 185 -0.75 -9.13 -8.16
N THR A 186 -1.74 -9.43 -7.32
CA THR A 186 -2.93 -10.15 -7.78
C THR A 186 -3.67 -9.34 -8.81
N ASP A 187 -3.90 -8.05 -8.52
CA ASP A 187 -4.74 -7.16 -9.33
C ASP A 187 -4.16 -6.92 -10.74
N ALA A 188 -2.84 -7.06 -10.91
CA ALA A 188 -2.20 -7.04 -12.21
C ALA A 188 -2.21 -8.41 -12.93
N VAL A 189 -1.96 -9.51 -12.22
CA VAL A 189 -1.72 -10.83 -12.86
C VAL A 189 -3.01 -11.54 -13.25
N ILE A 190 -4.08 -11.46 -12.45
CA ILE A 190 -5.33 -12.19 -12.74
C ILE A 190 -6.02 -11.64 -14.00
N PRO A 191 -6.17 -10.32 -14.23
CA PRO A 191 -6.74 -9.80 -15.47
C PRO A 191 -5.93 -10.20 -16.69
N VAL A 192 -4.61 -10.20 -16.61
CA VAL A 192 -3.74 -10.65 -17.70
C VAL A 192 -3.98 -12.12 -18.03
N ALA A 193 -4.02 -12.99 -17.01
CA ALA A 193 -4.31 -14.41 -17.20
C ALA A 193 -5.73 -14.64 -17.76
N ALA A 194 -6.73 -13.91 -17.26
CA ALA A 194 -8.10 -13.99 -17.73
C ALA A 194 -8.20 -13.58 -19.22
N ARG A 195 -7.51 -12.51 -19.61
CA ARG A 195 -7.44 -12.05 -21.01
C ARG A 195 -6.74 -13.08 -21.90
N ALA A 196 -5.65 -13.68 -21.44
CA ALA A 196 -4.96 -14.74 -22.19
C ALA A 196 -5.83 -16.00 -22.40
N LEU A 197 -6.78 -16.26 -21.50
CA LEU A 197 -7.77 -17.33 -21.61
C LEU A 197 -9.01 -16.94 -22.44
N GLY A 198 -9.09 -15.71 -22.93
CA GLY A 198 -10.20 -15.22 -23.75
C GLY A 198 -11.40 -14.68 -22.97
N TYR A 199 -11.27 -14.43 -21.66
CA TYR A 199 -12.31 -13.74 -20.90
C TYR A 199 -12.29 -12.24 -21.23
N GLU A 200 -13.46 -11.68 -21.53
CA GLU A 200 -13.60 -10.26 -21.89
C GLU A 200 -14.04 -9.37 -20.73
N ASP A 201 -14.64 -9.96 -19.70
CA ASP A 201 -15.12 -9.25 -18.51
C ASP A 201 -13.99 -9.04 -17.49
N ASP A 202 -14.22 -8.09 -16.58
CA ASP A 202 -13.32 -7.86 -15.45
C ASP A 202 -13.42 -9.06 -14.48
N PRO A 203 -12.34 -9.82 -14.25
CA PRO A 203 -12.38 -11.00 -13.38
C PRO A 203 -12.69 -10.66 -11.91
N TYR A 204 -12.58 -9.40 -11.51
CA TYR A 204 -12.93 -8.92 -10.18
C TYR A 204 -14.34 -8.36 -10.08
N ARG A 205 -15.02 -8.20 -11.23
CA ARG A 205 -16.38 -7.65 -11.34
C ARG A 205 -17.21 -8.48 -12.31
N PRO A 206 -17.60 -9.69 -11.90
CA PRO A 206 -18.37 -10.61 -12.74
C PRO A 206 -19.78 -10.10 -13.08
N ASP A 207 -20.23 -9.01 -12.47
CA ASP A 207 -21.50 -8.32 -12.74
C ASP A 207 -21.40 -7.21 -13.81
N GLY A 208 -20.19 -6.89 -14.28
CA GLY A 208 -19.98 -5.96 -15.40
C GLY A 208 -20.21 -4.48 -15.08
N GLU A 209 -20.40 -4.11 -13.81
CA GLU A 209 -20.55 -2.70 -13.43
C GLU A 209 -19.18 -1.98 -13.49
N ARG A 210 -19.01 -1.19 -14.56
CA ARG A 210 -17.92 -0.19 -14.66
C ARG A 210 -18.29 1.05 -13.84
N LEU A 211 -17.29 1.63 -13.17
CA LEU A 211 -17.41 2.89 -12.42
C LEU A 211 -17.94 4.04 -13.31
#